data_AF-A0AAD5PJ15-F1
#
_entry.id   AF-A0AAD5PJ15-F1
#
_cell.length_a   1.000
_cell.length_b   1.000
_cell.length_c   1.000
_cell.angle_alpha   90.00
_cell.angle_beta   90.00
_cell.angle_gamma   90.00
#
_symmetry.space_group_name_H-M   'P 1'
#
loop_
_entity.id
_entity.type
_entity.pdbx_description
1 polymer ?
#
loop_
_entity_poly.entity_id
_entity_poly.type
_entity_poly.pdbx_seq_one_letter_code
_entity_poly.pdbx_strand_id
1 'polypeptide(L)'
;MTNATVFPVIDFSEIENRSAEIAHQILEACKTVGFFYITNHNGPTTSEFTQMFEMVKTFFAQPAEFKTQFETDQLDCRGGYTAITPKYDMNNMVTQAKTVRFEGFEVSPRDLSNQKLPNMFTDNKKELDLFFKKMHSVGISVLELLAIALKVTPNQETGANDYLSSYHRYGDEASSATSLVRFMNYPALKENDSSGNNIEEEVVCGAHTDYGSITLLSHRDIGGLQVDIDGVWTDVPKVQDALLVNLGGTLMHWTRGLLKASNHRVIATPKETKNRYVITYFMQPETDVKLADIPSPLLPSIVPNLDGIPTLNKIVSAEDYIKERFIKAYKWEKKEVSSVE
;
A
#
# COMPACT_ATOMS: atom_id res chain seq x y z
N MET A 1 -4.43 28.79 3.08
CA MET A 1 -3.14 28.12 3.32
C MET A 1 -2.86 27.27 2.10
N THR A 2 -1.73 27.44 1.44
CA THR A 2 -1.36 26.67 0.25
C THR A 2 -1.14 25.20 0.64
N ASN A 3 -1.70 24.24 -0.11
CA ASN A 3 -1.64 22.77 0.14
C ASN A 3 -0.23 22.16 0.31
N ALA A 4 0.85 22.96 0.16
CA ALA A 4 2.24 22.51 0.20
C ALA A 4 2.77 22.11 1.59
N THR A 5 1.99 22.25 2.68
CA THR A 5 2.43 21.87 4.03
C THR A 5 1.89 20.54 4.55
N VAL A 6 0.89 19.94 3.89
CA VAL A 6 0.21 18.74 4.41
C VAL A 6 0.91 17.45 3.98
N PHE A 7 1.33 17.39 2.71
CA PHE A 7 2.02 16.23 2.14
C PHE A 7 3.41 16.70 1.68
N PRO A 8 4.46 16.57 2.52
CA PRO A 8 5.78 17.07 2.16
C PRO A 8 6.35 16.30 0.96
N VAL A 9 7.07 16.99 0.10
CA VAL A 9 7.86 16.40 -0.99
C VAL A 9 9.30 16.34 -0.55
N ILE A 10 9.81 15.12 -0.39
CA ILE A 10 11.15 14.85 0.15
C ILE A 10 12.05 14.43 -1.02
N ASP A 11 13.17 15.13 -1.17
CA ASP A 11 14.12 14.87 -2.23
C ASP A 11 15.14 13.78 -1.83
N PHE A 12 15.21 12.70 -2.60
CA PHE A 12 16.16 11.60 -2.42
C PHE A 12 17.40 11.71 -3.31
N SER A 13 17.64 12.85 -3.96
CA SER A 13 18.82 13.07 -4.80
C SER A 13 20.16 12.81 -4.06
N GLU A 14 20.23 13.09 -2.76
CA GLU A 14 21.38 12.84 -1.90
C GLU A 14 21.16 11.71 -0.88
N ILE A 15 20.29 10.73 -1.20
CA ILE A 15 19.91 9.63 -0.29
C ILE A 15 21.11 8.82 0.22
N GLU A 16 22.18 8.70 -0.57
CA GLU A 16 23.42 7.99 -0.21
C GLU A 16 24.08 8.57 1.05
N ASN A 17 23.91 9.87 1.31
CA ASN A 17 24.44 10.53 2.49
C ASN A 17 23.65 10.17 3.77
N ARG A 18 22.44 9.60 3.61
CA ARG A 18 21.51 9.25 4.69
C ARG A 18 21.42 10.34 5.76
N SER A 19 21.29 11.59 5.31
CA SER A 19 21.45 12.74 6.18
C SER A 19 20.37 12.79 7.27
N ALA A 20 20.73 13.36 8.43
CA ALA A 20 19.81 13.50 9.54
C ALA A 20 18.59 14.36 9.17
N GLU A 21 18.78 15.29 8.23
CA GLU A 21 17.75 16.17 7.70
C GLU A 21 16.66 15.38 6.95
N ILE A 22 17.03 14.51 6.01
CA ILE A 22 16.06 13.69 5.26
C ILE A 22 15.37 12.71 6.22
N ALA A 23 16.13 12.09 7.12
CA ALA A 23 15.59 11.19 8.14
C ALA A 23 14.54 11.91 9.03
N HIS A 24 14.83 13.14 9.44
CA HIS A 24 13.90 13.96 10.23
C HIS A 24 12.64 14.35 9.46
N GLN A 25 12.75 14.74 8.19
CA GLN A 25 11.60 15.06 7.34
C GLN A 25 10.65 13.86 7.21
N ILE A 26 11.20 12.67 6.97
CA ILE A 26 10.40 11.44 6.91
C ILE A 26 9.73 11.17 8.25
N LEU A 27 10.47 11.26 9.36
CA LEU A 27 9.89 11.00 10.69
C LEU A 27 8.73 11.96 11.00
N GLU A 28 8.87 13.25 10.71
CA GLU A 28 7.81 14.23 10.96
C GLU A 28 6.59 13.99 10.06
N ALA A 29 6.78 13.64 8.79
CA ALA A 29 5.68 13.25 7.91
C ALA A 29 4.95 12.01 8.45
N CYS A 30 5.70 11.01 8.91
CA CYS A 30 5.18 9.76 9.45
C CYS A 30 4.45 9.92 10.80
N LYS A 31 4.85 10.88 11.64
CA LYS A 31 4.19 11.19 12.92
C LYS A 31 2.90 12.00 12.74
N THR A 32 2.82 12.82 11.69
CA THR A 32 1.74 13.80 11.51
C THR A 32 0.58 13.25 10.69
N VAL A 33 0.81 13.02 9.40
CA VAL A 33 -0.21 12.56 8.44
C VAL A 33 0.04 11.10 8.04
N GLY A 34 1.27 10.59 8.15
CA GLY A 34 1.61 9.25 7.67
C GLY A 34 1.69 9.14 6.16
N PHE A 35 1.69 10.27 5.44
CA PHE A 35 1.76 10.38 3.97
C PHE A 35 2.80 11.44 3.57
N PHE A 36 3.59 11.15 2.54
CA PHE A 36 4.54 12.09 1.94
C PHE A 36 4.92 11.67 0.51
N TYR A 37 5.50 12.58 -0.25
CA TYR A 37 6.05 12.29 -1.57
C TYR A 37 7.56 12.12 -1.51
N ILE A 38 8.07 11.26 -2.39
CA ILE A 38 9.50 11.15 -2.67
C ILE A 38 9.76 11.47 -4.14
N THR A 39 10.67 12.40 -4.41
CA THR A 39 11.25 12.67 -5.74
C THR A 39 12.69 12.17 -5.80
N ASN A 40 13.24 11.97 -7.01
CA ASN A 40 14.61 11.46 -7.20
C ASN A 40 14.87 10.16 -6.40
N HIS A 41 13.87 9.29 -6.32
CA HIS A 41 13.85 8.12 -5.46
C HIS A 41 14.80 7.00 -5.89
N ASN A 42 15.54 7.13 -7.01
CA ASN A 42 16.39 6.08 -7.59
C ASN A 42 15.70 4.72 -7.80
N GLY A 43 14.36 4.73 -7.89
CA GLY A 43 13.50 3.56 -8.12
C GLY A 43 13.15 3.41 -9.61
N PRO A 44 11.95 2.92 -9.95
CA PRO A 44 11.55 2.78 -11.35
C PRO A 44 11.50 4.12 -12.09
N THR A 45 11.99 4.13 -13.32
CA THR A 45 11.96 5.32 -14.18
C THR A 45 10.56 5.61 -14.73
N THR A 46 10.34 6.82 -15.25
CA THR A 46 9.10 7.18 -15.96
C THR A 46 8.78 6.22 -17.11
N SER A 47 9.80 5.73 -17.82
CA SER A 47 9.62 4.75 -18.90
C SER A 47 9.14 3.39 -18.37
N GLU A 48 9.70 2.92 -17.26
CA GLU A 48 9.29 1.65 -16.64
C GLU A 48 7.87 1.74 -16.07
N PHE A 49 7.51 2.84 -15.40
CA PHE A 49 6.11 3.08 -15.03
C PHE A 49 5.19 3.06 -16.25
N THR A 50 5.59 3.71 -17.36
CA THR A 50 4.80 3.71 -18.60
C THR A 50 4.56 2.30 -19.11
N GLN A 51 5.60 1.47 -19.18
CA GLN A 51 5.48 0.08 -19.59
C GLN A 51 4.51 -0.70 -18.69
N MET A 52 4.60 -0.53 -17.37
CA MET A 52 3.69 -1.18 -16.43
C MET A 52 2.24 -0.71 -16.62
N PHE A 53 2.01 0.61 -16.76
CA PHE A 53 0.68 1.15 -17.00
C PHE A 53 0.07 0.66 -18.33
N GLU A 54 0.86 0.50 -19.38
CA GLU A 54 0.39 -0.04 -20.67
C GLU A 54 0.00 -1.51 -20.57
N MET A 55 0.79 -2.32 -19.84
CA MET A 55 0.47 -3.72 -19.56
C MET A 55 -0.84 -3.84 -18.76
N VAL A 56 -0.99 -3.03 -17.72
CA VAL A 56 -2.17 -2.97 -16.86
C VAL A 56 -3.42 -2.53 -17.65
N LYS A 57 -3.27 -1.51 -18.51
CA LYS A 57 -4.34 -1.06 -19.40
C LYS A 57 -4.77 -2.16 -20.36
N THR A 58 -3.82 -2.90 -20.92
CA THR A 58 -4.08 -4.04 -21.82
C THR A 58 -4.84 -5.15 -21.10
N PHE A 59 -4.49 -5.45 -19.85
CA PHE A 59 -5.18 -6.43 -19.02
C PHE A 59 -6.63 -6.01 -18.72
N PHE A 60 -6.83 -4.81 -18.18
CA PHE A 60 -8.17 -4.38 -17.74
C PHE A 60 -9.13 -4.11 -18.90
N ALA A 61 -8.61 -3.89 -20.12
CA ALA A 61 -9.39 -3.82 -21.35
C ALA A 61 -9.94 -5.18 -21.82
N GLN A 62 -9.46 -6.30 -21.28
CA GLN A 62 -9.98 -7.63 -21.64
C GLN A 62 -11.41 -7.84 -21.13
N PRO A 63 -12.20 -8.72 -21.79
CA PRO A 63 -13.53 -9.11 -21.31
C PRO A 63 -13.50 -9.67 -19.88
N ALA A 64 -14.61 -9.53 -19.16
CA ALA A 64 -14.72 -10.02 -17.78
C ALA A 64 -14.42 -11.53 -17.71
N GLU A 65 -14.90 -12.31 -18.68
CA GLU A 65 -14.72 -13.76 -18.78
C GLU A 65 -13.26 -14.17 -18.92
N PHE A 66 -12.40 -13.29 -19.47
CA PHE A 66 -10.97 -13.51 -19.50
C PHE A 66 -10.35 -13.22 -18.14
N LYS A 67 -10.66 -12.05 -17.56
CA LYS A 67 -10.07 -11.59 -16.30
C LYS A 67 -10.43 -12.53 -15.13
N THR A 68 -11.66 -13.04 -15.09
CA THR A 68 -12.13 -13.95 -14.03
C THR A 68 -11.39 -15.29 -14.00
N GLN A 69 -10.69 -15.68 -15.07
CA GLN A 69 -9.86 -16.89 -15.09
C GLN A 69 -8.64 -16.79 -14.14
N PHE A 70 -8.31 -15.57 -13.71
CA PHE A 70 -7.18 -15.29 -12.83
C PHE A 70 -7.62 -14.84 -11.43
N GLU A 71 -8.90 -15.02 -11.08
CA GLU A 71 -9.33 -14.81 -9.69
C GLU A 71 -8.62 -15.78 -8.76
N THR A 72 -8.22 -15.27 -7.59
CA THR A 72 -7.68 -16.07 -6.50
C THR A 72 -8.56 -15.92 -5.26
N ASP A 73 -8.42 -16.84 -4.32
CA ASP A 73 -8.93 -16.61 -2.97
C ASP A 73 -8.15 -15.44 -2.35
N GLN A 74 -8.81 -14.41 -1.82
CA GLN A 74 -8.09 -13.27 -1.23
C GLN A 74 -7.32 -13.61 0.04
N LEU A 75 -7.59 -14.77 0.66
CA LEU A 75 -6.76 -15.31 1.76
C LEU A 75 -5.45 -15.92 1.26
N ASP A 76 -5.37 -16.19 -0.03
CA ASP A 76 -4.20 -16.73 -0.67
C ASP A 76 -3.30 -15.58 -1.11
N CYS A 77 -2.28 -15.31 -0.28
CA CYS A 77 -1.27 -14.27 -0.46
C CYS A 77 -0.46 -14.38 -1.79
N ARG A 78 -0.74 -15.38 -2.63
CA ARG A 78 -0.22 -15.54 -3.98
C ARG A 78 -0.72 -14.45 -4.94
N GLY A 79 -1.84 -13.78 -4.65
CA GLY A 79 -2.38 -12.68 -5.48
C GLY A 79 -3.15 -13.14 -6.72
N GLY A 80 -3.87 -12.22 -7.37
CA GLY A 80 -4.68 -12.49 -8.56
C GLY A 80 -5.66 -11.37 -8.88
N TYR A 81 -6.62 -11.64 -9.77
CA TYR A 81 -7.66 -10.69 -10.16
C TYR A 81 -8.74 -10.54 -9.08
N THR A 82 -9.18 -9.31 -8.85
CA THR A 82 -10.35 -8.95 -8.04
C THR A 82 -11.30 -8.14 -8.91
N ALA A 83 -12.48 -8.70 -9.17
CA ALA A 83 -13.52 -8.05 -9.98
C ALA A 83 -14.25 -6.93 -9.23
N ILE A 84 -14.83 -6.00 -10.00
CA ILE A 84 -15.84 -5.06 -9.49
C ILE A 84 -17.08 -5.87 -9.13
N THR A 85 -17.32 -6.12 -7.83
CA THR A 85 -18.54 -6.81 -7.40
C THR A 85 -19.16 -6.13 -6.17
N PRO A 86 -20.50 -6.14 -6.05
CA PRO A 86 -21.17 -5.82 -4.79
C PRO A 86 -20.92 -6.86 -3.69
N LYS A 87 -20.38 -8.04 -4.06
CA LYS A 87 -20.28 -9.24 -3.22
C LYS A 87 -19.07 -9.20 -2.27
N TYR A 88 -18.04 -8.43 -2.62
CA TYR A 88 -16.97 -8.07 -1.69
C TYR A 88 -17.41 -6.85 -0.89
N ASP A 89 -18.38 -7.10 -0.01
CA ASP A 89 -18.85 -6.20 1.01
C ASP A 89 -17.76 -6.08 2.09
N MET A 90 -16.67 -5.39 1.72
CA MET A 90 -15.62 -4.89 2.61
C MET A 90 -16.30 -3.97 3.61
N ASN A 91 -16.92 -4.55 4.63
CA ASN A 91 -17.97 -3.94 5.44
C ASN A 91 -17.50 -2.77 6.34
N ASN A 92 -16.25 -2.33 6.20
CA ASN A 92 -15.74 -1.04 6.71
C ASN A 92 -15.39 -0.03 5.60
N MET A 93 -15.12 -0.49 4.37
CA MET A 93 -15.04 0.38 3.19
C MET A 93 -16.44 0.72 2.64
N VAL A 94 -17.37 -0.24 2.65
CA VAL A 94 -18.68 -0.16 2.00
C VAL A 94 -19.73 0.57 2.85
N THR A 95 -19.53 0.72 4.16
CA THR A 95 -20.42 1.57 4.98
C THR A 95 -20.34 3.05 4.58
N GLN A 96 -19.26 3.48 3.90
CA GLN A 96 -19.13 4.80 3.28
C GLN A 96 -19.15 4.77 1.74
N ALA A 97 -18.65 3.71 1.11
CA ALA A 97 -18.66 3.57 -0.34
C ALA A 97 -20.01 3.04 -0.83
N LYS A 98 -20.83 3.92 -1.41
CA LYS A 98 -22.13 3.55 -2.01
C LYS A 98 -21.97 2.50 -3.12
N THR A 99 -20.87 2.53 -3.87
CA THR A 99 -20.48 1.49 -4.83
C THR A 99 -18.95 1.31 -4.84
N VAL A 100 -18.47 0.08 -4.66
CA VAL A 100 -17.07 -0.26 -4.97
C VAL A 100 -16.90 -0.21 -6.48
N ARG A 101 -16.07 0.71 -7.00
CA ARG A 101 -15.88 0.92 -8.45
C ARG A 101 -14.42 0.79 -8.86
N PHE A 102 -13.74 -0.23 -8.35
CA PHE A 102 -12.42 -0.59 -8.83
C PHE A 102 -12.31 -2.09 -9.04
N GLU A 103 -11.50 -2.44 -10.03
CA GLU A 103 -10.97 -3.79 -10.20
C GLU A 103 -9.46 -3.77 -9.93
N GLY A 104 -8.94 -4.91 -9.47
CA GLY A 104 -7.54 -5.05 -9.08
C GLY A 104 -6.91 -6.30 -9.69
N PHE A 105 -5.60 -6.27 -9.88
CA PHE A 105 -4.80 -7.44 -10.18
C PHE A 105 -3.53 -7.41 -9.32
N GLU A 106 -3.36 -8.41 -8.48
CA GLU A 106 -2.23 -8.50 -7.56
C GLU A 106 -1.18 -9.46 -8.09
N VAL A 107 0.08 -9.06 -8.00
CA VAL A 107 1.23 -9.90 -8.33
C VAL A 107 2.14 -9.99 -7.13
N SER A 108 2.42 -11.21 -6.71
CA SER A 108 3.35 -11.51 -5.62
C SER A 108 4.76 -11.66 -6.21
N PRO A 109 5.75 -10.82 -5.80
CA PRO A 109 7.15 -11.02 -6.18
C PRO A 109 7.67 -12.41 -5.79
N ARG A 110 7.28 -12.91 -4.62
CA ARG A 110 7.64 -14.23 -4.08
C ARG A 110 7.17 -15.37 -4.98
N ASP A 111 5.94 -15.26 -5.48
CA ASP A 111 5.30 -16.33 -6.24
C ASP A 111 5.30 -16.06 -7.75
N LEU A 112 6.10 -15.12 -8.25
CA LEU A 112 6.07 -14.72 -9.67
C LEU A 112 6.30 -15.90 -10.64
N SER A 113 6.93 -16.99 -10.17
CA SER A 113 7.11 -18.24 -10.93
C SER A 113 5.94 -19.21 -10.88
N ASN A 114 5.16 -19.19 -9.81
CA ASN A 114 4.12 -20.18 -9.53
C ASN A 114 2.70 -19.59 -9.61
N GLN A 115 2.59 -18.26 -9.52
CA GLN A 115 1.34 -17.55 -9.63
C GLN A 115 0.77 -17.71 -11.05
N LYS A 116 -0.53 -17.95 -11.13
CA LYS A 116 -1.24 -18.00 -12.41
C LYS A 116 -1.35 -16.58 -12.97
N LEU A 117 -0.50 -16.27 -13.95
CA LEU A 117 -0.42 -14.95 -14.57
C LEU A 117 -0.88 -14.98 -16.05
N PRO A 118 -1.54 -13.92 -16.56
CA PRO A 118 -1.83 -13.78 -17.98
C PRO A 118 -0.54 -13.61 -18.79
N ASN A 119 -0.58 -13.97 -20.08
CA ASN A 119 0.60 -13.91 -20.96
C ASN A 119 1.31 -12.56 -20.93
N MET A 120 0.57 -11.44 -20.94
CA MET A 120 1.18 -10.11 -20.87
C MET A 120 2.08 -9.88 -19.65
N PHE A 121 1.82 -10.55 -18.53
CA PHE A 121 2.71 -10.53 -17.36
C PHE A 121 3.82 -11.58 -17.47
N THR A 122 3.52 -12.81 -17.91
CA THR A 122 4.55 -13.86 -18.02
C THR A 122 5.61 -13.54 -19.09
N ASP A 123 5.20 -12.91 -20.19
CA ASP A 123 6.06 -12.50 -21.29
C ASP A 123 7.00 -11.36 -20.89
N ASN A 124 6.64 -10.59 -19.85
CA ASN A 124 7.38 -9.45 -19.31
C ASN A 124 7.86 -9.70 -17.87
N LYS A 125 8.04 -10.98 -17.49
CA LYS A 125 8.31 -11.37 -16.11
C LYS A 125 9.59 -10.75 -15.55
N LYS A 126 10.65 -10.63 -16.37
CA LYS A 126 11.93 -10.06 -15.95
C LYS A 126 11.81 -8.56 -15.66
N GLU A 127 11.06 -7.87 -16.50
CA GLU A 127 10.78 -6.44 -16.40
C GLU A 127 9.91 -6.17 -15.16
N LEU A 128 8.91 -7.02 -14.88
CA LEU A 128 8.10 -6.96 -13.66
C LEU A 128 8.94 -7.17 -12.40
N ASP A 129 9.75 -8.23 -12.36
CA ASP A 129 10.63 -8.52 -11.22
C ASP A 129 11.61 -7.37 -10.96
N LEU A 130 12.23 -6.83 -12.01
CA LEU A 130 13.14 -5.69 -11.89
C LEU A 130 12.40 -4.43 -11.38
N PHE A 131 11.20 -4.17 -11.90
CA PHE A 131 10.36 -3.06 -11.44
C PHE A 131 10.00 -3.20 -9.96
N PHE A 132 9.64 -4.41 -9.50
CA PHE A 132 9.32 -4.70 -8.11
C PHE A 132 10.54 -4.55 -7.19
N LYS A 133 11.71 -5.03 -7.63
CA LYS A 133 12.98 -4.83 -6.90
C LYS A 133 13.32 -3.35 -6.72
N LYS A 134 13.09 -2.53 -7.75
CA LYS A 134 13.30 -1.08 -7.68
C LYS A 134 12.29 -0.38 -6.77
N MET A 135 11.03 -0.81 -6.76
CA MET A 135 10.05 -0.31 -5.77
C MET A 135 10.47 -0.72 -4.35
N HIS A 136 10.88 -1.98 -4.18
CA HIS A 136 11.35 -2.51 -2.91
C HIS A 136 12.56 -1.73 -2.36
N SER A 137 13.58 -1.43 -3.18
CA SER A 137 14.76 -0.67 -2.75
C SER A 137 14.43 0.75 -2.25
N VAL A 138 13.42 1.40 -2.83
CA VAL A 138 12.91 2.69 -2.32
C VAL A 138 12.34 2.50 -0.91
N GLY A 139 11.52 1.48 -0.70
CA GLY A 139 10.95 1.18 0.61
C GLY A 139 12.02 0.83 1.66
N ILE A 140 13.06 0.08 1.27
CA ILE A 140 14.22 -0.19 2.13
C ILE A 140 14.91 1.11 2.56
N SER A 141 15.13 2.04 1.62
CA SER A 141 15.73 3.35 1.93
C SER A 141 14.90 4.13 2.94
N VAL A 142 13.57 4.10 2.82
CA VAL A 142 12.64 4.72 3.79
C VAL A 142 12.74 4.06 5.16
N LEU A 143 12.77 2.72 5.24
CA LEU A 143 12.88 2.00 6.51
C LEU A 143 14.20 2.29 7.23
N GLU A 144 15.30 2.39 6.49
CA GLU A 144 16.62 2.68 7.07
C GLU A 144 16.72 4.13 7.55
N LEU A 145 16.17 5.09 6.80
CA LEU A 145 16.05 6.48 7.26
C LEU A 145 15.15 6.61 8.49
N LEU A 146 14.05 5.85 8.55
CA LEU A 146 13.22 5.76 9.75
C LEU A 146 13.99 5.18 10.93
N ALA A 147 14.78 4.11 10.74
CA ALA A 147 15.61 3.55 11.81
C ALA A 147 16.59 4.59 12.36
N ILE A 148 17.24 5.37 11.48
CA ILE A 148 18.11 6.51 11.87
C ILE A 148 17.31 7.55 12.68
N ALA A 149 16.19 8.03 12.14
CA ALA A 149 15.40 9.09 12.75
C ALA A 149 14.81 8.67 14.11
N LEU A 150 14.41 7.39 14.22
CA LEU A 150 13.91 6.78 15.44
C LEU A 150 15.02 6.47 16.44
N LYS A 151 16.30 6.67 16.08
CA LYS A 151 17.44 6.32 16.91
C LYS A 151 17.41 4.84 17.33
N VAL A 152 17.01 3.99 16.39
CA VAL A 152 17.10 2.54 16.57
C VAL A 152 18.58 2.18 16.66
N THR A 153 18.94 1.35 17.63
CA THR A 153 20.33 0.91 17.78
C THR A 153 20.81 0.25 16.48
N PRO A 154 21.88 0.75 15.84
CA PRO A 154 22.43 0.13 14.63
C PRO A 154 22.85 -1.31 14.89
N ASN A 155 22.89 -2.10 13.82
CA ASN A 155 23.39 -3.46 13.85
C ASN A 155 24.84 -3.47 14.38
N GLN A 156 25.11 -4.27 15.42
CA GLN A 156 26.40 -4.27 16.10
C GLN A 156 27.53 -4.89 15.26
N GLU A 157 27.19 -5.75 14.30
CA GLU A 157 28.17 -6.41 13.43
C GLU A 157 28.51 -5.56 12.21
N THR A 158 27.48 -4.99 11.55
CA THR A 158 27.64 -4.26 10.28
C THR A 158 27.75 -2.75 10.46
N GLY A 159 27.30 -2.21 11.60
CA GLY A 159 27.13 -0.78 11.83
C GLY A 159 25.96 -0.16 11.05
N ALA A 160 25.17 -0.96 10.33
CA ALA A 160 24.09 -0.48 9.48
C ALA A 160 22.83 -0.13 10.28
N ASN A 161 22.05 0.82 9.77
CA ASN A 161 20.73 1.16 10.29
C ASN A 161 19.63 0.30 9.66
N ASP A 162 19.85 -1.02 9.66
CA ASP A 162 19.07 -2.00 8.90
C ASP A 162 18.05 -2.78 9.75
N TYR A 163 17.85 -2.40 11.02
CA TYR A 163 16.95 -3.14 11.92
C TYR A 163 15.57 -3.36 11.28
N LEU A 164 14.92 -2.30 10.79
CA LEU A 164 13.62 -2.42 10.13
C LEU A 164 13.73 -3.12 8.78
N SER A 165 14.68 -2.75 7.92
CA SER A 165 14.81 -3.28 6.56
C SER A 165 15.19 -4.76 6.51
N SER A 166 15.94 -5.26 7.49
CA SER A 166 16.34 -6.67 7.59
C SER A 166 15.16 -7.63 7.73
N TYR A 167 14.05 -7.16 8.28
CA TYR A 167 12.80 -7.91 8.38
C TYR A 167 11.90 -7.78 7.14
N HIS A 168 12.27 -6.98 6.16
CA HIS A 168 11.51 -6.76 4.92
C HIS A 168 12.32 -7.26 3.73
N ARG A 169 12.63 -8.56 3.68
CA ARG A 169 13.36 -9.12 2.54
C ARG A 169 12.51 -9.04 1.26
N TYR A 170 13.18 -8.96 0.12
CA TYR A 170 12.52 -9.16 -1.16
C TYR A 170 12.01 -10.60 -1.24
N GLY A 171 10.79 -10.78 -1.75
CA GLY A 171 10.19 -12.09 -1.92
C GLY A 171 10.98 -12.95 -2.92
N ASP A 172 11.87 -13.80 -2.42
CA ASP A 172 12.46 -14.94 -3.12
C ASP A 172 12.02 -16.27 -2.46
N GLU A 173 12.51 -17.41 -2.95
CA GLU A 173 12.12 -18.73 -2.43
C GLU A 173 12.44 -18.94 -0.93
N ALA A 174 13.35 -18.14 -0.36
CA ALA A 174 13.75 -18.19 1.05
C ALA A 174 13.09 -17.09 1.91
N SER A 175 12.32 -16.20 1.28
CA SER A 175 11.57 -15.14 1.94
C SER A 175 10.15 -15.59 2.24
N SER A 176 9.71 -15.34 3.47
CA SER A 176 8.32 -15.51 3.86
C SER A 176 7.48 -14.25 3.61
N ALA A 177 8.13 -13.10 3.32
CA ALA A 177 7.46 -11.83 3.12
C ALA A 177 6.35 -11.90 2.06
N THR A 178 5.19 -11.35 2.42
CA THR A 178 3.97 -11.31 1.59
C THR A 178 3.78 -9.95 0.93
N SER A 179 4.88 -9.24 0.67
CA SER A 179 4.84 -7.99 -0.10
C SER A 179 4.23 -8.25 -1.47
N LEU A 180 3.41 -7.33 -1.99
CA LEU A 180 2.71 -7.52 -3.27
C LEU A 180 2.57 -6.23 -4.04
N VAL A 181 2.40 -6.35 -5.35
CA VAL A 181 2.06 -5.22 -6.22
C VAL A 181 0.62 -5.35 -6.64
N ARG A 182 -0.19 -4.33 -6.35
CA ARG A 182 -1.57 -4.24 -6.82
C ARG A 182 -1.64 -3.23 -7.95
N PHE A 183 -2.05 -3.72 -9.10
CA PHE A 183 -2.50 -2.92 -10.23
C PHE A 183 -3.99 -2.67 -10.08
N MET A 184 -4.44 -1.42 -10.16
CA MET A 184 -5.85 -1.07 -10.02
C MET A 184 -6.36 -0.27 -11.21
N ASN A 185 -7.61 -0.49 -11.56
CA ASN A 185 -8.36 0.31 -12.52
C ASN A 185 -9.67 0.78 -11.88
N TYR A 186 -9.85 2.10 -11.86
CA TYR A 186 -11.13 2.75 -11.57
C TYR A 186 -11.72 3.16 -12.93
N PRO A 187 -12.80 2.51 -13.40
CA PRO A 187 -13.41 2.87 -14.68
C PRO A 187 -13.91 4.31 -14.69
N ALA A 188 -13.83 4.95 -15.86
CA ALA A 188 -14.40 6.27 -16.09
C ALA A 188 -15.88 6.32 -15.69
N LEU A 189 -16.33 7.46 -15.18
CA LEU A 189 -17.76 7.71 -15.03
C LEU A 189 -18.38 7.77 -16.43
N LYS A 190 -19.43 6.98 -16.66
CA LYS A 190 -20.22 7.11 -17.89
C LYS A 190 -20.83 8.50 -17.92
N GLU A 191 -20.56 9.28 -18.97
CA GLU A 191 -21.27 10.53 -19.23
C GLU A 191 -22.77 10.22 -19.29
N ASN A 192 -23.52 10.77 -18.33
CA ASN A 192 -24.98 10.69 -18.27
C ASN A 192 -25.55 9.27 -18.29
N ASP A 193 -25.85 8.71 -17.11
CA ASP A 193 -27.10 7.98 -17.03
C ASP A 193 -28.21 8.97 -17.44
N SER A 194 -29.08 8.55 -18.35
CA SER A 194 -30.15 9.33 -18.97
C SER A 194 -31.19 9.91 -17.98
N SER A 195 -30.92 9.81 -16.68
CA SER A 195 -31.74 10.22 -15.55
C SER A 195 -31.58 11.69 -15.16
N GLY A 196 -30.61 12.42 -15.73
CA GLY A 196 -30.45 13.87 -15.49
C GLY A 196 -30.01 14.24 -14.06
N ASN A 197 -29.59 13.26 -13.26
CA ASN A 197 -29.00 13.52 -11.95
C ASN A 197 -27.53 13.89 -12.12
N ASN A 198 -27.13 15.03 -11.53
CA ASN A 198 -25.72 15.35 -11.34
C ASN A 198 -25.07 14.19 -10.58
N ILE A 199 -24.04 13.55 -11.15
CA ILE A 199 -23.24 12.59 -10.41
C ILE A 199 -22.55 13.39 -9.30
N GLU A 200 -22.94 13.18 -8.05
CA GLU A 200 -22.25 13.77 -6.90
C GLU A 200 -20.91 13.05 -6.67
N GLU A 201 -20.01 13.66 -5.89
CA GLU A 201 -18.81 12.96 -5.43
C GLU A 201 -19.20 11.65 -4.74
N GLU A 202 -18.68 10.54 -5.22
CA GLU A 202 -19.00 9.20 -4.71
C GLU A 202 -17.74 8.55 -4.17
N VAL A 203 -17.78 8.03 -2.95
CA VAL A 203 -16.69 7.19 -2.42
C VAL A 203 -16.70 5.86 -3.18
N VAL A 204 -15.64 5.60 -3.95
CA VAL A 204 -15.47 4.41 -4.81
C VAL A 204 -14.46 3.39 -4.27
N CYS A 205 -13.63 3.81 -3.32
CA CYS A 205 -12.86 2.95 -2.43
C CYS A 205 -13.01 3.53 -1.02
N GLY A 206 -13.55 2.75 -0.09
CA GLY A 206 -13.91 3.25 1.23
C GLY A 206 -12.72 3.58 2.13
N ALA A 207 -13.03 4.23 3.25
CA ALA A 207 -12.05 4.57 4.28
C ALA A 207 -11.38 3.30 4.84
N HIS A 208 -10.05 3.27 4.80
CA HIS A 208 -9.25 2.19 5.35
C HIS A 208 -7.82 2.65 5.66
N THR A 209 -7.10 1.86 6.45
CA THR A 209 -5.64 1.94 6.55
C THR A 209 -5.04 0.73 5.86
N ASP A 210 -3.86 0.90 5.25
CA ASP A 210 -3.08 -0.25 4.78
C ASP A 210 -2.60 -1.11 5.94
N TYR A 211 -2.36 -2.39 5.67
CA TYR A 211 -2.05 -3.37 6.73
C TYR A 211 -0.56 -3.54 6.96
N GLY A 212 0.25 -3.48 5.89
CA GLY A 212 1.69 -3.71 5.91
C GLY A 212 2.49 -2.61 6.62
N SER A 213 3.75 -2.45 6.23
CA SER A 213 4.63 -1.42 6.82
C SER A 213 4.63 -0.14 6.01
N ILE A 214 4.90 -0.25 4.71
CA ILE A 214 5.00 0.89 3.79
C ILE A 214 4.22 0.56 2.52
N THR A 215 3.51 1.55 2.02
CA THR A 215 2.87 1.54 0.71
C THR A 215 3.56 2.57 -0.18
N LEU A 216 4.00 2.15 -1.36
CA LEU A 216 4.53 3.04 -2.39
C LEU A 216 3.54 3.07 -3.55
N LEU A 217 3.01 4.24 -3.85
CA LEU A 217 1.93 4.41 -4.81
C LEU A 217 2.36 5.35 -5.95
N SER A 218 2.03 4.93 -7.16
CA SER A 218 2.10 5.76 -8.37
C SER A 218 0.74 5.73 -9.06
N HIS A 219 0.20 6.90 -9.43
CA HIS A 219 -1.05 7.02 -10.17
C HIS A 219 -0.92 8.00 -11.33
N ARG A 220 -1.66 7.74 -12.42
CA ARG A 220 -1.72 8.64 -13.58
C ARG A 220 -2.94 9.55 -13.55
N ASP A 221 -2.69 10.78 -14.01
CA ASP A 221 -3.58 11.79 -14.62
C ASP A 221 -4.88 12.21 -13.93
N ILE A 222 -5.29 11.54 -12.86
CA ILE A 222 -6.57 11.78 -12.18
C ILE A 222 -6.40 11.71 -10.66
N GLY A 223 -7.03 12.66 -9.95
CA GLY A 223 -7.04 12.78 -8.49
C GLY A 223 -8.03 11.82 -7.82
N GLY A 224 -8.58 12.22 -6.67
CA GLY A 224 -9.64 11.49 -5.96
C GLY A 224 -9.17 10.70 -4.73
N LEU A 225 -7.85 10.52 -4.53
CA LEU A 225 -7.35 10.00 -3.25
C LEU A 225 -7.52 11.07 -2.16
N GLN A 226 -8.08 10.67 -1.02
CA GLN A 226 -8.25 11.52 0.16
C GLN A 226 -7.70 10.82 1.40
N VAL A 227 -7.11 11.60 2.30
CA VAL A 227 -6.62 11.15 3.62
C VAL A 227 -7.41 11.86 4.70
N ASP A 228 -7.81 11.12 5.73
CA ASP A 228 -8.44 11.68 6.92
C ASP A 228 -7.37 12.30 7.83
N ILE A 229 -7.49 13.61 8.07
CA ILE A 229 -6.65 14.37 8.98
C ILE A 229 -7.56 14.95 10.04
N ASP A 230 -7.53 14.34 11.22
CA ASP A 230 -8.31 14.74 12.41
C ASP A 230 -9.83 14.89 12.11
N GLY A 231 -10.40 13.98 11.32
CA GLY A 231 -11.80 13.95 10.93
C GLY A 231 -12.11 14.71 9.63
N VAL A 232 -11.10 15.32 9.00
CA VAL A 232 -11.25 16.09 7.76
C VAL A 232 -10.60 15.34 6.59
N TRP A 233 -11.43 14.93 5.64
CA TRP A 233 -10.98 14.34 4.38
C TRP A 233 -10.28 15.38 3.51
N THR A 234 -8.98 15.18 3.29
CA THR A 234 -8.11 16.10 2.56
C THR A 234 -7.62 15.46 1.27
N ASP A 235 -7.78 16.16 0.14
CA ASP A 235 -7.31 15.69 -1.17
C ASP A 235 -5.80 15.56 -1.20
N VAL A 236 -5.34 14.41 -1.69
CA VAL A 236 -3.92 14.12 -1.92
C VAL A 236 -3.55 14.60 -3.34
N PRO A 237 -2.77 15.68 -3.48
CA PRO A 237 -2.54 16.32 -4.77
C PRO A 237 -1.59 15.50 -5.64
N LYS A 238 -1.78 15.47 -6.96
CA LYS A 238 -0.79 14.84 -7.85
C LYS A 238 0.54 15.62 -7.78
N VAL A 239 1.64 14.90 -7.57
CA VAL A 239 3.00 15.42 -7.74
C VAL A 239 3.66 14.67 -8.89
N GLN A 240 4.17 15.41 -9.86
CA GLN A 240 4.81 14.84 -11.05
C GLN A 240 6.16 14.21 -10.66
N ASP A 241 6.47 13.06 -11.28
CA ASP A 241 7.74 12.33 -11.08
C ASP A 241 8.05 12.00 -9.60
N ALA A 242 7.00 11.78 -8.82
CA ALA A 242 7.09 11.41 -7.40
C ALA A 242 6.35 10.10 -7.10
N LEU A 243 6.83 9.40 -6.09
CA LEU A 243 6.12 8.32 -5.43
C LEU A 243 5.40 8.86 -4.21
N LEU A 244 4.12 8.57 -4.08
CA LEU A 244 3.41 8.76 -2.82
C LEU A 244 3.75 7.60 -1.89
N VAL A 245 4.13 7.92 -0.66
CA VAL A 245 4.45 6.96 0.38
C VAL A 245 3.48 7.13 1.53
N ASN A 246 2.93 6.02 2.03
CA ASN A 246 2.22 6.01 3.29
C ASN A 246 2.58 4.82 4.15
N LEU A 247 2.37 4.97 5.45
CA LEU A 247 2.60 3.89 6.41
C LEU A 247 1.36 3.04 6.62
N GLY A 248 1.58 1.76 6.90
CA GLY A 248 0.56 0.79 7.23
C GLY A 248 0.54 0.38 8.71
N GLY A 249 -0.46 -0.42 9.04
CA GLY A 249 -0.78 -0.87 10.39
C GLY A 249 0.37 -1.57 11.11
N THR A 250 1.13 -2.40 10.41
CA THR A 250 2.24 -3.15 11.00
C THR A 250 3.31 -2.22 11.56
N LEU A 251 3.73 -1.20 10.82
CA LEU A 251 4.78 -0.28 11.28
C LEU A 251 4.28 0.66 12.38
N MET A 252 3.02 1.09 12.30
CA MET A 252 2.35 1.81 13.38
C MET A 252 2.31 0.97 14.67
N HIS A 253 1.98 -0.32 14.57
CA HIS A 253 2.00 -1.23 15.71
C HIS A 253 3.41 -1.39 16.29
N TRP A 254 4.39 -1.62 15.41
CA TRP A 254 5.78 -1.81 15.81
C TRP A 254 6.38 -0.62 16.55
N THR A 255 5.86 0.58 16.27
CA THR A 255 6.27 1.85 16.85
C THR A 255 5.33 2.35 17.95
N ARG A 256 4.45 1.47 18.49
CA ARG A 256 3.48 1.80 19.56
C ARG A 256 2.59 3.01 19.23
N GLY A 257 2.23 3.18 17.96
CA GLY A 257 1.42 4.30 17.50
C GLY A 257 2.18 5.62 17.34
N LEU A 258 3.51 5.65 17.50
CA LEU A 258 4.31 6.85 17.25
C LEU A 258 4.21 7.28 15.78
N LEU A 259 4.30 6.31 14.87
CA LEU A 259 4.08 6.54 13.44
C LEU A 259 2.63 6.22 13.09
N LYS A 260 2.00 7.06 12.26
CA LYS A 260 0.58 6.95 11.93
C LYS A 260 0.36 6.19 10.63
N ALA A 261 -0.54 5.21 10.66
CA ALA A 261 -1.21 4.72 9.46
C ALA A 261 -2.57 5.40 9.35
N SER A 262 -2.72 6.34 8.41
CA SER A 262 -3.92 7.17 8.32
C SER A 262 -5.00 6.53 7.45
N ASN A 263 -6.26 6.77 7.83
CA ASN A 263 -7.39 6.38 7.01
C ASN A 263 -7.32 7.15 5.69
N HIS A 264 -7.51 6.43 4.59
CA HIS A 264 -7.57 7.00 3.27
C HIS A 264 -8.70 6.34 2.47
N ARG A 265 -9.21 7.07 1.48
CA ARG A 265 -10.31 6.65 0.61
C ARG A 265 -10.09 7.16 -0.79
N VAL A 266 -10.84 6.63 -1.75
CA VAL A 266 -10.92 7.19 -3.10
C VAL A 266 -12.33 7.65 -3.37
N ILE A 267 -12.47 8.89 -3.81
CA ILE A 267 -13.69 9.44 -4.38
C ILE A 267 -13.58 9.47 -5.90
N ALA A 268 -14.69 9.23 -6.57
CA ALA A 268 -14.87 9.57 -7.97
C ALA A 268 -15.53 10.94 -8.08
N THR A 269 -15.06 11.75 -9.02
CA THR A 269 -15.62 13.08 -9.30
C THR A 269 -16.15 13.14 -10.72
N PRO A 270 -17.15 13.97 -11.05
CA PRO A 270 -17.68 14.12 -12.42
C PRO A 270 -16.63 14.50 -13.48
N LYS A 271 -15.46 14.99 -13.05
CA LYS A 271 -14.34 15.33 -13.93
C LYS A 271 -13.55 14.10 -14.41
N GLU A 272 -13.81 12.93 -13.82
CA GLU A 272 -13.14 11.67 -14.16
C GLU A 272 -13.77 10.99 -15.38
N THR A 273 -13.48 11.55 -16.56
CA THR A 273 -13.96 11.05 -17.86
C THR A 273 -13.09 9.94 -18.45
N LYS A 274 -12.03 9.54 -17.75
CA LYS A 274 -11.08 8.51 -18.18
C LYS A 274 -10.83 7.53 -17.05
N ASN A 275 -10.46 6.31 -17.41
CA ASN A 275 -10.03 5.30 -16.45
C ASN A 275 -8.82 5.81 -15.66
N ARG A 276 -8.85 5.64 -14.33
CA ARG A 276 -7.72 5.92 -13.45
C ARG A 276 -7.00 4.62 -13.15
N TYR A 277 -5.75 4.55 -13.58
CA TYR A 277 -4.86 3.43 -13.30
C TYR A 277 -3.91 3.78 -12.14
N VAL A 278 -3.73 2.82 -11.24
CA VAL A 278 -2.85 2.95 -10.07
C VAL A 278 -1.97 1.71 -9.96
N ILE A 279 -0.71 1.93 -9.60
CA ILE A 279 0.25 0.88 -9.24
C ILE A 279 0.64 1.11 -7.79
N THR A 280 0.41 0.11 -6.95
CA THR A 280 0.69 0.18 -5.52
C THR A 280 1.58 -0.99 -5.12
N TYR A 281 2.74 -0.70 -4.54
CA TYR A 281 3.62 -1.68 -3.92
C TYR A 281 3.38 -1.69 -2.40
N PHE A 282 2.85 -2.79 -1.88
CA PHE A 282 2.65 -2.98 -0.45
C PHE A 282 3.84 -3.75 0.11
N MET A 283 4.69 -3.07 0.87
CA MET A 283 5.82 -3.67 1.57
C MET A 283 5.36 -4.19 2.93
N GLN A 284 5.61 -5.48 3.16
CA GLN A 284 5.28 -6.19 4.39
C GLN A 284 6.55 -6.84 4.95
N PRO A 285 6.69 -6.96 6.27
CA PRO A 285 7.76 -7.75 6.85
C PRO A 285 7.52 -9.24 6.59
N GLU A 286 8.55 -10.04 6.84
CA GLU A 286 8.50 -11.50 6.91
C GLU A 286 7.37 -11.96 7.86
N THR A 287 6.67 -13.04 7.49
CA THR A 287 5.39 -13.42 8.12
C THR A 287 5.52 -13.80 9.59
N ASP A 288 6.66 -14.40 9.96
CA ASP A 288 6.96 -14.89 11.30
C ASP A 288 7.49 -13.80 12.26
N VAL A 289 7.82 -12.62 11.74
CA VAL A 289 8.36 -11.50 12.51
C VAL A 289 7.42 -11.14 13.64
N LYS A 290 7.94 -11.17 14.86
CA LYS A 290 7.21 -10.74 16.05
C LYS A 290 7.22 -9.22 16.11
N LEU A 291 6.04 -8.62 16.02
CA LEU A 291 5.84 -7.18 16.14
C LEU A 291 5.92 -6.75 17.61
N ALA A 292 7.11 -6.90 18.18
CA ALA A 292 7.49 -6.41 19.50
C ALA A 292 8.17 -5.04 19.37
N ASP A 293 8.01 -4.17 20.38
CA ASP A 293 8.56 -2.81 20.40
C ASP A 293 9.99 -2.72 19.82
N ILE A 294 10.17 -1.84 18.84
CA ILE A 294 11.50 -1.58 18.26
C ILE A 294 12.46 -1.05 19.33
N PRO A 295 13.78 -1.30 19.23
CA PRO A 295 14.77 -0.84 20.20
C PRO A 295 15.09 0.65 19.98
N SER A 296 14.11 1.51 20.23
CA SER A 296 14.18 2.97 20.08
C SER A 296 13.84 3.67 21.40
N PRO A 297 14.62 4.70 21.79
CA PRO A 297 14.32 5.51 22.96
C PRO A 297 13.14 6.49 22.73
N LEU A 298 12.64 6.61 21.50
CA LEU A 298 11.57 7.55 21.14
C LEU A 298 10.17 6.94 21.27
N LEU A 299 10.08 5.64 21.56
CA LEU A 299 8.79 4.98 21.70
C LEU A 299 7.97 5.57 22.85
N PRO A 300 6.67 5.82 22.63
CA PRO A 300 5.82 6.38 23.66
C PRO A 300 5.64 5.38 24.81
N SER A 301 5.78 5.86 26.04
CA SER A 301 5.55 5.04 27.24
C SER A 301 4.08 4.65 27.38
N ILE A 302 3.16 5.48 26.87
CA ILE A 302 1.71 5.24 26.85
C ILE A 302 1.27 5.05 25.41
N VAL A 303 0.64 3.92 25.11
CA VAL A 303 0.07 3.66 23.79
C VAL A 303 -1.15 4.55 23.61
N PRO A 304 -1.21 5.40 22.56
CA PRO A 304 -2.40 6.18 22.26
C PRO A 304 -3.58 5.25 21.98
N ASN A 305 -4.78 5.63 22.43
CA ASN A 305 -5.99 4.92 22.05
C ASN A 305 -6.29 5.22 20.57
N LEU A 306 -5.74 4.39 19.68
CA LEU A 306 -5.93 4.51 18.25
C LEU A 306 -7.12 3.62 17.85
N ASP A 307 -8.21 4.28 17.44
CA ASP A 307 -9.41 3.59 16.97
C ASP A 307 -9.03 2.57 15.87
N GLY A 308 -9.46 1.33 16.06
CA GLY A 308 -9.32 0.29 15.05
C GLY A 308 -8.10 -0.62 15.13
N ILE A 309 -7.12 -0.41 16.04
CA ILE A 309 -5.97 -1.33 16.21
C ILE A 309 -6.01 -2.00 17.61
N PRO A 310 -6.74 -3.12 17.77
CA PRO A 310 -6.96 -3.76 19.06
C PRO A 310 -5.71 -4.44 19.65
N THR A 311 -4.63 -4.55 18.88
CA THR A 311 -3.47 -5.37 19.21
C THR A 311 -2.26 -4.60 19.70
N LEU A 312 -2.26 -3.26 19.75
CA LEU A 312 -1.05 -2.47 20.05
C LEU A 312 -0.29 -2.88 21.34
N ASN A 313 -0.95 -3.54 22.29
CA ASN A 313 -0.36 -4.03 23.54
C ASN A 313 0.01 -5.53 23.52
N LYS A 314 -0.15 -6.22 22.39
CA LYS A 314 0.11 -7.65 22.21
C LYS A 314 1.22 -7.85 21.19
N ILE A 315 2.16 -8.72 21.53
CA ILE A 315 3.14 -9.21 20.55
C ILE A 315 2.44 -10.25 19.69
N VAL A 316 2.27 -9.95 18.41
CA VAL A 316 1.70 -10.83 17.38
C VAL A 316 2.72 -11.01 16.26
N SER A 317 2.62 -12.09 15.48
CA SER A 317 3.40 -12.14 14.23
C SER A 317 2.84 -11.14 13.22
N ALA A 318 3.66 -10.74 12.25
CA ALA A 318 3.21 -9.92 11.13
C ALA A 318 2.04 -10.56 10.38
N GLU A 319 2.11 -11.86 10.14
CA GLU A 319 1.05 -12.63 9.50
C GLU A 319 -0.25 -12.63 10.31
N ASP A 320 -0.19 -12.86 11.63
CA ASP A 320 -1.37 -12.86 12.48
C ASP A 320 -2.00 -11.47 12.54
N TYR A 321 -1.17 -10.43 12.63
CA TYR A 321 -1.63 -9.03 12.57
C TYR A 321 -2.40 -8.76 11.27
N ILE A 322 -1.80 -9.08 10.13
CA ILE A 322 -2.39 -8.85 8.81
C ILE A 322 -3.67 -9.69 8.66
N LYS A 323 -3.66 -10.97 9.02
CA LYS A 323 -4.84 -11.85 8.98
C LYS A 323 -5.99 -11.34 9.86
N GLU A 324 -5.72 -10.89 11.08
CA GLU A 324 -6.75 -10.32 11.95
C GLU A 324 -7.40 -9.08 11.31
N ARG A 325 -6.59 -8.21 10.68
CA ARG A 325 -7.07 -7.03 9.97
C ARG A 325 -7.90 -7.41 8.73
N PHE A 326 -7.47 -8.40 7.95
CA PHE A 326 -8.25 -8.95 6.84
C PHE A 326 -9.59 -9.52 7.34
N ILE A 327 -9.59 -10.42 8.33
CA ILE A 327 -10.84 -11.02 8.85
C ILE A 327 -11.81 -9.94 9.32
N LYS A 328 -11.32 -8.92 10.03
CA LYS A 328 -12.14 -7.80 10.51
C LYS A 328 -12.69 -6.95 9.37
N ALA A 329 -11.90 -6.68 8.33
CA ALA A 329 -12.32 -5.88 7.18
C ALA A 329 -13.40 -6.60 6.33
N TYR A 330 -13.30 -7.93 6.22
CA TYR A 330 -14.15 -8.74 5.34
C TYR A 330 -15.28 -9.48 6.08
N LYS A 331 -15.41 -9.34 7.42
CA LYS A 331 -16.36 -10.09 8.29
C LYS A 331 -16.42 -11.58 7.93
N TRP A 332 -15.26 -12.16 7.64
CA TRP A 332 -15.18 -13.53 7.16
C TRP A 332 -15.47 -14.49 8.30
N GLU A 333 -16.53 -15.29 8.17
CA GLU A 333 -16.77 -16.43 9.07
C GLU A 333 -15.75 -17.52 8.76
N LYS A 334 -15.00 -17.95 9.78
CA LYS A 334 -14.07 -19.07 9.69
C LYS A 334 -14.84 -20.27 9.14
N LYS A 335 -14.63 -20.65 7.87
CA LYS A 335 -14.98 -22.01 7.45
C LYS A 335 -14.02 -22.92 8.20
N GLU A 336 -14.52 -23.62 9.20
CA GLU A 336 -13.81 -24.75 9.77
C GLU A 336 -13.42 -25.67 8.61
N VAL A 337 -12.12 -25.79 8.38
CA VAL A 337 -11.59 -26.85 7.55
C VAL A 337 -11.88 -28.11 8.35
N SER A 338 -12.95 -28.83 7.99
CA SER A 338 -13.14 -30.19 8.45
C SER A 338 -11.91 -30.96 8.04
N SER A 339 -11.07 -31.32 9.01
CA SER A 339 -10.03 -32.32 8.81
C SER A 339 -10.72 -33.57 8.28
N VAL A 340 -10.52 -33.85 7.00
CA VAL A 340 -10.83 -35.16 6.45
C VAL A 340 -9.78 -36.09 7.04
N GLU A 341 -10.22 -36.95 7.95
CA GLU A 341 -9.45 -38.09 8.49
C GLU A 341 -8.95 -39.03 7.39
#